data_AF-A0A2U2Z2N8-F1
#
_entry.id   AF-A0A2U2Z2N8-F1
#
_cell.length_a   1.000
_cell.length_b   1.000
_cell.length_c   1.000
_cell.angle_alpha   90.00
_cell.angle_beta   90.00
_cell.angle_gamma   90.00
#
_symmetry.space_group_name_H-M   'P 1'
#
loop_
_entity.id
_entity.type
_entity.pdbx_description
1 polymer ?
#
loop_
_entity_poly.entity_id
_entity_poly.type
_entity_poly.pdbx_seq_one_letter_code
_entity_poly.pdbx_strand_id
1 'polypeptide(L)'
;MGKPITSQAVYYIRYDDGSLSKLVIDSDADSDAEPAPPAGGTFITEDEYNAEMVLLQQAIEEHAEQIRQQEQQQAKTDYEALIAAGLPDAVAQRLAGYTPPEPEPEPEVDVPNEGAA
;
A
#
# COMPACT_ATOMS: atom_id res chain seq x y z
N MET A 1 -24.98 39.08 24.14
CA MET A 1 -24.32 37.82 24.55
C MET A 1 -23.32 37.46 23.47
N GLY A 2 -22.02 37.69 23.72
CA GLY A 2 -20.97 37.21 22.82
C GLY A 2 -20.84 35.69 22.98
N LYS A 3 -20.74 34.96 21.88
CA LYS A 3 -20.45 33.52 21.93
C LYS A 3 -19.06 33.31 22.55
N PRO A 4 -18.85 32.27 23.37
CA PRO A 4 -17.50 31.92 23.78
C PRO A 4 -16.66 31.59 22.54
N ILE A 5 -15.44 32.11 22.52
CA ILE A 5 -14.40 31.72 21.56
C ILE A 5 -13.83 30.40 22.06
N THR A 6 -14.26 29.30 21.47
CA THR A 6 -13.64 27.97 21.65
C THR A 6 -12.33 27.95 20.85
N SER A 7 -11.22 27.62 21.51
CA SER A 7 -9.97 27.29 20.83
C SER A 7 -9.89 25.78 20.61
N GLN A 8 -9.13 25.33 19.62
CA GLN A 8 -8.91 23.89 19.38
C GLN A 8 -7.46 23.54 19.69
N ALA A 9 -7.28 22.55 20.57
CA ALA A 9 -5.99 21.94 20.86
C ALA A 9 -5.89 20.59 20.14
N VAL A 10 -4.70 20.30 19.58
CA VAL A 10 -4.41 19.08 18.85
C VAL A 10 -3.35 18.29 19.61
N TYR A 11 -3.65 17.02 19.87
CA TYR A 11 -2.74 16.08 20.51
C TYR A 11 -2.52 14.87 19.61
N TYR A 12 -1.28 14.41 19.54
CA TYR A 12 -0.90 13.21 18.80
C TYR A 12 -0.63 12.07 19.79
N ILE A 13 -1.16 10.88 19.51
CA ILE A 13 -1.16 9.76 20.45
C ILE A 13 -0.60 8.54 19.74
N ARG A 14 0.33 7.84 20.40
CA ARG A 14 0.78 6.49 20.04
C ARG A 14 0.23 5.49 21.04
N TYR A 15 -0.32 4.39 20.56
CA TYR A 15 -0.81 3.31 21.39
C TYR A 15 0.20 2.16 21.51
N ASP A 16 0.03 1.32 22.53
CA ASP A 16 0.89 0.15 22.78
C ASP A 16 0.86 -0.90 21.63
N ASP A 17 -0.19 -0.90 20.82
CA ASP A 17 -0.31 -1.75 19.63
C ASP A 17 0.40 -1.19 18.39
N GLY A 18 1.05 -0.02 18.51
CA GLY A 18 1.73 0.69 17.43
C GLY A 18 0.80 1.55 16.56
N SER A 19 -0.50 1.64 16.87
CA SER A 19 -1.41 2.54 16.16
C SER A 19 -1.21 4.00 16.56
N LEU A 20 -1.56 4.90 15.65
CA LEU A 20 -1.43 6.35 15.80
C LEU A 20 -2.80 7.02 15.71
N SER A 21 -3.04 8.04 16.53
CA SER A 21 -4.28 8.82 16.49
C SER A 21 -4.02 10.31 16.69
N LYS A 22 -4.90 11.12 16.11
CA LYS A 22 -4.98 12.56 16.30
C LYS A 22 -6.22 12.90 17.11
N LEU A 23 -6.04 13.52 18.26
CA LEU A 23 -7.13 13.97 19.14
C LEU A 23 -7.27 15.49 19.02
N VAL A 24 -8.48 15.95 18.72
CA VAL A 24 -8.81 17.38 18.64
C VAL A 24 -9.79 17.68 19.76
N ILE A 25 -9.43 18.59 20.66
CA ILE A 25 -10.25 18.98 21.81
C ILE A 25 -10.61 20.45 21.65
N ASP A 26 -11.91 20.74 21.71
CA ASP A 26 -12.39 22.10 21.90
C ASP A 26 -12.14 22.51 23.37
N SER A 27 -11.27 23.49 23.58
CA SER A 27 -10.96 24.05 24.89
C SER A 27 -11.55 25.45 25.03
N ASP A 28 -12.11 25.71 26.21
CA ASP A 28 -12.39 27.09 26.63
C ASP A 28 -11.06 27.83 26.82
N ALA A 29 -10.99 29.09 26.39
CA ALA A 29 -9.76 29.89 26.39
C ALA A 29 -9.12 30.08 27.78
N ASP A 30 -9.86 29.79 28.86
CA ASP A 30 -9.41 29.91 30.26
C ASP A 30 -9.03 28.56 30.90
N SER A 31 -9.00 27.46 30.14
CA SER A 31 -8.62 26.14 30.65
C SER A 31 -7.17 25.79 30.33
N ASP A 32 -6.28 25.93 31.32
CA ASP A 32 -4.87 25.51 31.26
C ASP A 32 -4.67 24.01 31.62
N ALA A 33 -5.75 23.23 31.74
CA ALA A 33 -5.66 21.82 32.11
C ALA A 33 -5.32 20.97 30.88
N GLU A 34 -4.08 20.47 30.81
CA GLU A 34 -3.69 19.51 29.79
C GLU A 34 -4.48 18.19 29.99
N PRO A 35 -5.15 17.67 28.95
CA PRO A 35 -5.91 16.42 29.04
C PRO A 35 -4.96 15.26 29.29
N ALA A 36 -5.42 14.21 29.98
CA ALA A 36 -4.68 12.96 30.05
C ALA A 36 -4.84 12.17 28.73
N PRO A 37 -3.84 11.38 28.32
CA PRO A 37 -3.99 10.53 27.15
C PRO A 37 -5.03 9.42 27.42
N PRO A 38 -5.72 8.92 26.38
CA PRO A 38 -6.58 7.73 26.50
C PRO A 38 -5.82 6.52 27.05
N ALA A 39 -6.55 5.55 27.60
CA ALA A 39 -5.95 4.32 28.13
C ALA A 39 -5.11 3.59 27.07
N GLY A 40 -3.87 3.23 27.42
CA GLY A 40 -2.92 2.57 26.52
C GLY A 40 -2.30 3.50 25.47
N GLY A 41 -2.55 4.82 25.56
CA GLY A 41 -1.97 5.83 24.69
C GLY A 41 -0.92 6.68 25.41
N THR A 42 0.10 7.11 24.67
CA THR A 42 1.10 8.08 25.11
C THR A 42 1.06 9.27 24.17
N PHE A 43 1.08 10.49 24.70
CA PHE A 43 1.22 11.67 23.85
C PHE A 43 2.61 11.71 23.22
N ILE A 44 2.62 11.96 21.92
CA ILE A 44 3.82 12.19 21.13
C ILE A 44 3.73 13.57 20.49
N THR A 45 4.87 14.06 20.03
CA THR A 45 4.95 15.30 19.26
C THR A 45 4.38 15.10 17.84
N GLU A 46 4.06 16.21 17.18
CA GLU A 46 3.67 16.19 15.76
C GLU A 46 4.76 15.59 14.88
N ASP A 47 6.03 15.90 15.16
CA ASP A 47 7.17 15.39 14.41
C ASP A 47 7.32 13.87 14.57
N GLU A 48 7.16 13.35 15.80
CA GLU A 48 7.14 11.90 16.05
C GLU A 48 5.97 11.23 15.33
N TYR A 49 4.77 11.81 15.38
CA TYR A 49 3.59 11.27 14.68
C TYR A 49 3.82 11.19 13.18
N ASN A 50 4.36 12.25 12.58
CA ASN A 50 4.63 12.31 11.15
C ASN A 50 5.72 11.31 10.75
N ALA A 51 6.78 11.18 11.55
CA ALA A 51 7.84 10.21 11.30
C ALA A 51 7.32 8.76 11.36
N GLU A 52 6.53 8.43 12.38
CA GLU A 52 5.94 7.09 12.50
C GLU A 52 4.91 6.81 11.40
N MET A 53 4.13 7.81 10.98
CA MET A 53 3.17 7.66 9.88
C MET A 53 3.87 7.33 8.54
N VAL A 54 5.03 7.94 8.27
CA VAL A 54 5.82 7.63 7.07
C VAL A 54 6.30 6.18 7.10
N LEU A 55 6.80 5.72 8.25
CA LEU A 55 7.25 4.32 8.42
C LEU A 55 6.08 3.34 8.24
N LEU A 56 4.92 3.65 8.82
CA LEU A 56 3.73 2.82 8.69
C LEU A 56 3.26 2.73 7.23
N GLN A 57 3.24 3.86 6.52
CA GLN A 57 2.86 3.91 5.12
C GLN A 57 3.83 3.10 4.25
N GLN A 58 5.13 3.20 4.49
CA GLN A 58 6.14 2.39 3.80
C GLN A 58 5.93 0.89 4.04
N ALA A 59 5.69 0.48 5.29
CA ALA A 59 5.43 -0.91 5.63
C ALA A 59 4.16 -1.45 4.94
N ILE A 60 3.10 -0.64 4.88
CA ILE A 60 1.86 -0.99 4.17
C ILE A 60 2.13 -1.18 2.67
N GLU A 61 2.87 -0.27 2.05
CA GLU A 61 3.21 -0.33 0.63
C GLU A 61 4.08 -1.54 0.30
N GLU A 62 5.10 -1.82 1.10
CA GLU A 62 5.95 -3.01 0.97
C GLU A 62 5.13 -4.29 1.09
N HIS A 63 4.25 -4.37 2.08
CA HIS A 63 3.39 -5.55 2.26
C HIS A 63 2.38 -5.70 1.10
N ALA A 64 1.80 -4.60 0.62
CA ALA A 64 0.91 -4.61 -0.53
C ALA A 64 1.62 -5.02 -1.82
N GLU A 65 2.89 -4.64 -2.02
CA GLU A 65 3.71 -5.11 -3.12
C GLU A 65 3.99 -6.62 -3.00
N GLN A 66 4.35 -7.10 -1.81
CA GLN A 66 4.57 -8.53 -1.58
C GLN A 66 3.33 -9.38 -1.90
N ILE A 67 2.15 -8.94 -1.47
CA ILE A 67 0.88 -9.62 -1.80
C ILE A 67 0.67 -9.63 -3.32
N ARG A 68 0.83 -8.47 -3.99
CA ARG A 68 0.66 -8.38 -5.45
C ARG A 68 1.62 -9.29 -6.22
N GLN A 69 2.87 -9.42 -5.76
CA GLN A 69 3.85 -10.32 -6.36
C GLN A 69 3.46 -11.80 -6.18
N GLN A 70 2.97 -12.16 -4.99
CA GLN A 70 2.48 -13.52 -4.73
C GLN A 70 1.25 -13.85 -5.58
N GLU A 71 0.28 -12.93 -5.66
CA GLU A 71 -0.92 -13.09 -6.48
C GLU A 71 -0.58 -13.24 -7.97
N GLN A 72 0.34 -12.40 -8.50
CA GLN A 72 0.81 -12.52 -9.89
C GLN A 72 1.50 -13.86 -10.16
N GLN A 73 2.36 -14.31 -9.25
CA GLN A 73 3.05 -15.58 -9.41
C GLN A 73 2.08 -16.75 -9.37
N GLN A 74 1.08 -16.72 -8.48
CA GLN A 74 0.04 -17.73 -8.40
C GLN A 74 -0.80 -17.75 -9.69
N ALA A 75 -1.25 -16.59 -10.17
CA ALA A 75 -2.03 -16.46 -11.40
C ALA A 75 -1.26 -17.00 -12.62
N LYS A 76 0.05 -16.72 -12.70
CA LYS A 76 0.92 -17.29 -13.75
C LYS A 76 1.02 -18.81 -13.65
N THR A 77 1.24 -19.36 -12.45
CA THR A 77 1.32 -20.81 -12.24
C THR A 77 0.01 -21.51 -12.58
N ASP A 78 -1.13 -20.92 -12.23
CA ASP A 78 -2.45 -21.46 -12.57
C ASP A 78 -2.69 -21.43 -14.08
N TYR A 79 -2.31 -20.34 -14.76
CA TYR A 79 -2.35 -20.25 -16.21
C TYR A 79 -1.55 -21.38 -16.88
N GLU A 80 -0.29 -21.57 -16.48
CA GLU A 80 0.60 -22.61 -17.02
C GLU A 80 0.01 -24.02 -16.79
N ALA A 81 -0.58 -24.26 -15.62
CA ALA A 81 -1.25 -25.53 -15.31
C ALA A 81 -2.48 -25.77 -16.20
N LEU A 82 -3.28 -24.73 -16.47
CA LEU A 82 -4.46 -24.84 -17.35
C LEU A 82 -4.05 -25.09 -18.81
N ILE A 83 -2.99 -24.44 -19.29
CA ILE A 83 -2.41 -24.72 -20.61
C ILE A 83 -1.91 -26.17 -20.68
N ALA A 84 -1.17 -26.64 -19.67
CA ALA A 84 -0.68 -28.02 -19.61
C ALA A 84 -1.82 -29.05 -19.55
N ALA A 85 -2.96 -28.69 -18.95
CA ALA A 85 -4.18 -29.50 -18.95
C ALA A 85 -4.92 -29.49 -20.30
N GLY A 86 -4.45 -28.71 -21.28
CA GLY A 86 -5.00 -28.67 -22.64
C GLY A 86 -6.18 -27.70 -22.81
N LEU A 87 -6.38 -26.77 -21.87
CA LEU A 87 -7.39 -25.72 -22.07
C LEU A 87 -6.92 -24.74 -23.14
N PRO A 88 -7.85 -24.19 -23.96
CA PRO A 88 -7.51 -23.12 -24.89
C PRO A 88 -6.97 -21.91 -24.15
N ASP A 89 -6.01 -21.24 -24.77
CA ASP A 89 -5.30 -20.07 -24.25
C ASP A 89 -6.25 -19.00 -23.68
N ALA A 90 -7.23 -18.56 -24.47
CA ALA A 90 -8.23 -17.58 -24.05
C ALA A 90 -9.08 -18.02 -22.84
N VAL A 91 -9.26 -19.33 -22.62
CA VAL A 91 -9.97 -19.86 -21.45
C VAL A 91 -9.04 -19.89 -20.23
N ALA A 92 -7.78 -20.31 -20.42
CA ALA A 92 -6.76 -20.30 -19.37
C ALA A 92 -6.52 -18.88 -18.83
N GLN A 93 -6.38 -17.89 -19.71
CA GLN A 93 -6.25 -16.48 -19.32
C GLN A 93 -7.42 -15.99 -18.45
N ARG A 94 -8.66 -16.29 -18.87
CA ARG A 94 -9.87 -15.88 -18.16
C ARG A 94 -10.04 -16.54 -16.80
N LEU A 95 -9.63 -17.80 -16.66
CA LEU A 95 -9.77 -18.56 -15.42
C LEU A 95 -8.66 -18.22 -14.42
N ALA A 96 -7.42 -18.07 -14.89
CA ALA A 96 -6.29 -17.70 -14.06
C ALA A 96 -6.26 -16.21 -13.71
N GLY A 97 -7.00 -15.36 -14.46
CA GLY A 97 -6.92 -13.91 -14.31
C GLY A 97 -5.56 -13.34 -14.71
N TYR A 98 -4.79 -14.09 -15.50
CA TYR A 98 -3.45 -13.75 -15.94
C TYR A 98 -3.42 -13.57 -17.45
N THR A 99 -2.97 -12.41 -17.90
CA THR A 99 -2.65 -12.17 -19.31
C THR A 99 -1.13 -12.22 -19.45
N PRO A 100 -0.56 -13.25 -20.11
CA PRO A 100 0.87 -13.28 -20.36
C PRO A 100 1.28 -12.05 -21.20
N PRO A 101 2.48 -11.49 -20.97
CA PRO A 101 3.00 -10.43 -21.82
C PRO A 101 3.09 -10.94 -23.27
N GLU A 102 2.80 -10.07 -24.24
CA GLU A 102 3.00 -10.41 -25.65
C GLU A 102 4.45 -10.88 -25.84
N PRO A 103 4.67 -12.01 -26.54
CA PRO A 103 6.02 -12.45 -26.84
C PRO A 103 6.72 -11.32 -27.61
N GLU A 104 7.87 -10.87 -27.11
CA GLU A 104 8.67 -9.87 -27.83
C GLU A 104 8.95 -10.42 -29.23
N PRO A 105 8.84 -9.58 -30.29
CA PRO A 105 9.18 -10.03 -31.63
C PRO A 105 10.62 -10.54 -31.59
N GLU A 106 10.82 -11.81 -31.95
CA GLU A 106 12.15 -12.38 -32.04
C GLU A 106 13.00 -11.42 -32.89
N PRO A 107 14.22 -11.05 -32.44
CA PRO A 107 15.07 -10.19 -33.26
C PRO A 107 15.23 -10.90 -34.60
N GLU A 108 14.74 -10.28 -35.68
CA GLU A 108 14.96 -10.75 -37.05
C GLU A 108 16.47 -10.94 -37.16
N VAL A 109 16.91 -12.20 -37.12
CA VAL A 109 18.29 -12.55 -37.41
C VAL A 109 18.41 -12.20 -38.88
N ASP A 110 18.95 -11.02 -39.16
CA ASP A 110 19.37 -10.61 -40.49
C ASP A 110 20.43 -11.61 -40.91
N VAL A 111 19.97 -12.71 -41.53
CA VAL A 111 20.84 -13.74 -42.06
C VAL A 111 21.54 -13.06 -43.22
N PRO A 112 22.85 -12.75 -43.14
CA PRO A 112 23.52 -12.16 -44.28
C PRO A 112 23.36 -13.14 -45.43
N ASN A 113 22.72 -12.67 -46.49
CA ASN A 113 22.54 -13.40 -47.73
C ASN A 113 23.94 -13.63 -48.35
N GLU A 114 24.64 -14.67 -47.88
CA GLU A 114 25.82 -15.22 -48.54
C GLU A 114 25.36 -15.90 -49.83
N GLY A 115 25.07 -15.08 -50.83
CA GLY A 115 24.57 -15.52 -52.11
C GLY A 115 24.78 -14.45 -53.17
N ALA A 116 26.00 -14.35 -53.70
CA ALA A 116 26.25 -14.43 -55.15
C ALA A 116 27.71 -14.06 -55.49
N ALA A 117 28.42 -15.10 -55.97
CA ALA A 117 29.38 -15.14 -57.09
C ALA A 117 30.57 -14.15 -57.13
#